data_AF-A0A165HV84-F1
#
_entry.id   AF-A0A165HV84-F1
#
_cell.length_a   1.000
_cell.length_b   1.000
_cell.length_c   1.000
_cell.angle_alpha   90.00
_cell.angle_beta   90.00
_cell.angle_gamma   90.00
#
_symmetry.space_group_name_H-M   'P 1'
#
loop_
_entity.id
_entity.type
_entity.pdbx_description
1 polymer ?
#
loop_
_entity_poly.entity_id
_entity_poly.type
_entity_poly.pdbx_seq_one_letter_code
_entity_poly.pdbx_strand_id
1 'polypeptide(L)'
;MSEVRPLPIFPPVWVEGRDALLREAKASLNLPFKILPSPAAAAGPARVLAFGAVPDFMCEFVYIRPENVDRLESVRGALEACLTAPSTHPGVVTEERWLSAVMGAEVRLVAIEPLVKEPTPAPSVRFY
;
A
#
# COMPACT_ATOMS: atom_id res chain seq x y z
N MET A 1 8.58 -15.32 17.11
CA MET A 1 8.55 -13.84 16.98
C MET A 1 7.36 -13.48 16.12
N SER A 2 6.53 -12.52 16.52
CA SER A 2 5.39 -12.07 15.69
C SER A 2 5.92 -11.40 14.43
N GLU A 3 5.49 -11.85 13.24
CA GLU A 3 5.80 -11.22 11.96
C GLU A 3 5.42 -9.74 12.00
N VAL A 4 6.33 -8.85 11.57
CA VAL A 4 6.06 -7.41 11.44
C VAL A 4 5.98 -7.07 9.96
N ARG A 5 4.84 -6.54 9.53
CA ARG A 5 4.62 -6.11 8.15
C ARG A 5 4.56 -4.58 8.07
N PRO A 6 5.30 -3.95 7.15
CA PRO A 6 5.11 -2.53 6.88
C PRO A 6 3.71 -2.31 6.31
N LEU A 7 3.05 -1.23 6.73
CA LEU A 7 1.83 -0.72 6.13
C LEU A 7 2.16 0.61 5.46
N PRO A 8 2.35 0.64 4.13
CA PRO A 8 2.53 1.88 3.39
C PRO A 8 1.28 2.77 3.49
N ILE A 9 1.45 4.03 3.86
CA ILE A 9 0.35 5.00 3.99
C ILE A 9 0.67 6.28 3.22
N PHE A 10 -0.35 6.80 2.52
CA PHE A 10 -0.27 8.04 1.75
C PHE A 10 -1.49 8.94 2.03
N PRO A 11 -1.34 10.22 2.38
CA PRO A 11 -0.12 10.85 2.84
C PRO A 11 0.27 10.28 4.22
N PRO A 12 1.50 10.49 4.70
CA PRO A 12 1.90 10.01 6.02
C PRO A 12 0.94 10.52 7.12
N VAL A 13 0.27 9.58 7.80
CA VAL A 13 -0.74 9.87 8.86
C VAL A 13 -0.20 10.64 10.06
N TRP A 14 1.13 10.78 10.17
CA TRP A 14 1.81 11.45 11.28
C TRP A 14 1.67 12.98 11.23
N VAL A 15 1.09 13.50 10.15
CA VAL A 15 0.92 14.94 9.92
C VAL A 15 -0.32 15.51 10.63
N GLU A 16 -1.33 14.69 10.99
CA GLU A 16 -2.67 15.20 11.40
C GLU A 16 -3.31 14.50 12.63
N GLY A 17 -2.56 13.79 13.49
CA GLY A 17 -3.14 13.15 14.69
C GLY A 17 -4.07 11.95 14.42
N ARG A 18 -4.12 11.49 13.17
CA ARG A 18 -4.85 10.29 12.71
C ARG A 18 -4.19 8.98 13.14
N ASP A 19 -3.05 9.04 13.82
CA ASP A 19 -2.35 7.88 14.34
C ASP A 19 -3.16 7.18 15.44
N ALA A 20 -3.90 7.94 16.26
CA ALA A 20 -4.79 7.38 17.28
C ALA A 20 -5.90 6.52 16.66
N LEU A 21 -6.58 7.03 15.62
CA LEU A 21 -7.60 6.29 14.87
C LEU A 21 -7.03 5.02 14.23
N LEU A 22 -5.84 5.10 13.64
CA LEU A 22 -5.21 3.93 13.03
C LEU A 22 -4.81 2.88 14.08
N ARG A 23 -4.35 3.31 15.27
CA ARG A 23 -4.05 2.40 16.39
C ARG A 23 -5.31 1.70 16.89
N GLU A 24 -6.41 2.45 17.03
CA GLU A 24 -7.70 1.91 17.46
C GLU A 24 -8.25 0.91 16.43
N ALA A 25 -8.26 1.30 15.14
CA ALA A 25 -8.65 0.42 14.05
C ALA A 25 -7.81 -0.87 14.03
N LYS A 26 -6.48 -0.75 14.15
CA LYS A 26 -5.58 -1.90 14.25
C LYS A 26 -5.92 -2.80 15.43
N ALA A 27 -6.18 -2.23 16.60
CA ALA A 27 -6.49 -2.99 17.81
C ALA A 27 -7.79 -3.80 17.64
N SER A 28 -8.76 -3.28 16.89
CA SER A 28 -10.03 -3.95 16.64
C SER A 28 -9.96 -5.14 15.67
N LEU A 29 -8.93 -5.24 14.82
CA LEU A 29 -8.86 -6.24 13.74
C LEU A 29 -8.28 -7.60 14.14
N ASN A 30 -7.86 -7.80 15.40
CA ASN A 30 -7.32 -9.08 15.91
C ASN A 30 -6.34 -9.77 14.93
N LEU A 31 -5.40 -9.01 14.36
CA LEU A 31 -4.49 -9.49 13.33
C LEU A 31 -3.48 -10.51 13.88
N PRO A 32 -3.16 -11.59 13.14
CA PRO A 32 -2.17 -12.58 13.56
C PRO A 32 -0.71 -12.08 13.45
N PHE A 33 -0.51 -10.87 12.94
CA PHE A 33 0.80 -10.22 12.76
C PHE A 33 0.74 -8.77 13.22
N LYS A 34 1.91 -8.16 13.43
CA LYS A 34 2.04 -6.75 13.75
C LYS A 34 2.16 -5.94 12.47
N ILE A 35 1.38 -4.87 12.37
CA ILE A 35 1.56 -3.86 11.32
C ILE A 35 2.35 -2.66 11.86
N LEU A 36 3.29 -2.16 11.05
CA LEU A 36 4.04 -0.94 11.32
C LEU A 36 3.73 0.09 10.23
N PRO A 37 2.99 1.17 10.56
CA PRO A 37 2.78 2.27 9.63
C PRO A 37 4.11 2.82 9.10
N SER A 38 4.23 2.95 7.79
CA SER A 38 5.39 3.56 7.12
C SER A 38 4.92 4.50 6.02
N PRO A 39 5.65 5.58 5.71
CA PRO A 39 5.39 6.39 4.52
C PRO A 39 5.38 5.50 3.27
N ALA A 40 4.38 5.69 2.40
CA ALA A 40 4.38 5.04 1.11
C ALA A 40 5.47 5.64 0.20
N ALA A 41 6.06 4.80 -0.65
CA ALA A 41 7.08 5.19 -1.61
C ALA A 41 6.81 4.52 -2.97
N ALA A 42 7.24 5.19 -4.04
CA ALA A 42 7.19 4.61 -5.38
C ALA A 42 7.99 3.29 -5.43
N ALA A 43 7.48 2.30 -6.17
CA ALA A 43 8.03 0.94 -6.28
C ALA A 43 8.02 0.10 -4.98
N GLY A 44 7.25 0.50 -3.97
CA GLY A 44 6.99 -0.35 -2.81
C GLY A 44 6.21 -1.62 -3.21
N PRO A 45 6.56 -2.80 -2.69
CA PRO A 45 5.93 -4.06 -3.10
C PRO A 45 4.54 -4.28 -2.47
N ALA A 46 4.13 -3.42 -1.54
CA ALA A 46 2.92 -3.59 -0.76
C ALA A 46 1.85 -2.56 -1.14
N ARG A 47 0.59 -2.98 -1.07
CA ARG A 47 -0.59 -2.12 -1.27
C ARG A 47 -0.55 -0.94 -0.31
N VAL A 48 -0.92 0.24 -0.82
CA VAL A 48 -0.94 1.49 -0.06
C VAL A 48 -2.31 1.73 0.57
N LEU A 49 -2.34 2.14 1.83
CA LEU A 49 -3.52 2.72 2.45
C LEU A 49 -3.55 4.23 2.15
N ALA A 50 -4.44 4.64 1.26
CA ALA A 50 -4.60 6.02 0.82
C ALA A 50 -5.62 6.74 1.72
N PHE A 51 -5.18 7.79 2.41
CA PHE A 51 -5.85 8.44 3.53
C PHE A 51 -6.25 9.88 3.16
N GLY A 52 -7.42 10.06 2.56
CA GLY A 52 -7.91 11.37 2.13
C GLY A 52 -7.23 11.95 0.89
N ALA A 53 -6.16 11.33 0.40
CA ALA A 53 -5.54 11.67 -0.87
C ALA A 53 -5.15 10.40 -1.63
N VAL A 54 -5.24 10.48 -2.96
CA VAL A 54 -4.80 9.41 -3.85
C VAL A 54 -3.29 9.53 -4.08
N PRO A 55 -2.52 8.43 -4.05
CA PRO A 55 -1.09 8.45 -4.37
C PRO A 55 -0.81 9.07 -5.73
N ASP A 56 0.26 9.86 -5.82
CA ASP A 56 0.74 10.51 -7.04
C ASP A 56 1.69 9.64 -7.87
N PHE A 57 1.86 8.38 -7.48
CA PHE A 57 2.66 7.36 -8.16
C PHE A 57 1.84 6.10 -8.43
N MET A 58 2.29 5.31 -9.40
CA MET A 58 1.64 4.05 -9.76
C MET A 58 1.79 3.03 -8.64
N CYS A 59 0.66 2.57 -8.09
CA CYS A 59 0.60 1.52 -7.08
C CYS A 59 -0.83 0.97 -6.96
N GLU A 60 -0.96 -0.20 -6.34
CA GLU A 60 -2.26 -0.68 -5.86
C GLU A 60 -2.58 -0.03 -4.50
N PHE A 61 -3.81 0.45 -4.30
CA PHE A 61 -4.20 1.13 -3.06
C PHE A 61 -5.64 0.88 -2.63
N VAL A 62 -5.91 1.08 -1.33
CA VAL A 62 -7.28 1.22 -0.78
C VAL A 62 -7.48 2.66 -0.35
N TYR A 63 -8.57 3.28 -0.81
CA TYR A 63 -8.81 4.70 -0.60
C TYR A 63 -9.89 4.99 0.43
N ILE A 64 -9.52 5.74 1.47
CA ILE A 64 -10.43 6.39 2.39
C ILE A 64 -10.65 7.82 1.88
N ARG A 65 -11.88 8.16 1.54
CA ARG A 65 -12.22 9.50 1.05
C ARG A 65 -12.02 10.57 2.14
N PRO A 66 -11.67 11.83 1.79
CA PRO A 66 -11.47 12.94 2.73
C PRO A 66 -12.59 13.07 3.77
N GLU A 67 -13.85 12.93 3.36
CA GLU A 67 -15.01 13.05 4.24
C GLU A 67 -15.18 11.90 5.26
N ASN A 68 -14.35 10.85 5.14
CA ASN A 68 -14.42 9.64 5.95
C ASN A 68 -13.12 9.34 6.73
N VAL A 69 -12.08 10.14 6.55
CA VAL A 69 -10.75 9.90 7.17
C VAL A 69 -10.78 9.88 8.70
N ASP A 70 -11.71 10.61 9.31
CA ASP A 70 -11.84 10.69 10.76
C ASP A 70 -12.88 9.72 11.33
N ARG A 71 -13.43 8.81 10.51
CA ARG A 71 -14.43 7.81 10.93
C ARG A 71 -13.75 6.47 11.18
N LEU A 72 -13.79 6.01 12.44
CA LEU A 72 -13.16 4.75 12.85
C LEU A 72 -13.55 3.55 11.97
N GLU A 73 -14.84 3.37 11.67
CA GLU A 73 -15.31 2.26 10.82
C GLU A 73 -14.76 2.33 9.39
N SER A 74 -14.62 3.54 8.84
CA SER A 74 -14.04 3.74 7.51
C SER A 74 -12.55 3.38 7.50
N VAL A 75 -11.81 3.82 8.53
CA VAL A 75 -10.39 3.49 8.71
C VAL A 75 -10.21 1.99 8.93
N ARG A 76 -11.04 1.37 9.78
CA ARG A 76 -11.00 -0.07 10.08
C ARG A 76 -11.29 -0.91 8.84
N GLY A 77 -12.36 -0.61 8.12
CA GLY A 77 -12.73 -1.35 6.90
C GLY A 77 -11.69 -1.20 5.79
N ALA A 78 -11.14 0.00 5.61
CA ALA A 78 -10.07 0.22 4.64
C ALA A 78 -8.76 -0.48 5.03
N LEU A 79 -8.41 -0.47 6.32
CA LEU A 79 -7.25 -1.20 6.83
C LEU A 79 -7.40 -2.71 6.63
N GLU A 80 -8.56 -3.26 6.95
CA GLU A 80 -8.87 -4.68 6.71
C GLU A 80 -8.75 -5.01 5.22
N ALA A 81 -9.41 -4.24 4.36
CA ALA A 81 -9.34 -4.43 2.92
C ALA A 81 -7.90 -4.29 2.38
N CYS A 82 -7.11 -3.36 2.92
CA CYS A 82 -5.72 -3.17 2.51
C CYS A 82 -4.87 -4.39 2.81
N LEU A 83 -5.15 -5.11 3.91
CA LEU A 83 -4.36 -6.23 4.39
C LEU A 83 -4.82 -7.60 3.87
N THR A 84 -6.12 -7.78 3.63
CA THR A 84 -6.70 -9.11 3.38
C THR A 84 -7.47 -9.23 2.07
N ALA A 85 -7.94 -8.12 1.49
CA ALA A 85 -8.80 -8.20 0.33
C ALA A 85 -8.01 -8.63 -0.94
N PRO A 86 -8.59 -9.49 -1.78
CA PRO A 86 -8.02 -9.77 -3.10
C PRO A 86 -8.02 -8.50 -3.96
N SER A 87 -7.14 -8.41 -4.96
CA SER A 87 -7.10 -7.26 -5.90
C SER A 87 -8.39 -7.05 -6.68
N THR A 88 -9.25 -8.07 -6.77
CA THR A 88 -10.59 -7.99 -7.38
C THR A 88 -11.63 -7.30 -6.50
N HIS A 89 -11.31 -7.03 -5.23
CA HIS A 89 -12.25 -6.41 -4.29
C HIS A 89 -12.58 -4.98 -4.75
N PRO A 90 -13.87 -4.55 -4.73
CA PRO A 90 -14.30 -3.27 -5.27
C PRO A 90 -13.68 -2.04 -4.57
N GLY A 91 -13.26 -2.20 -3.31
CA GLY A 91 -12.54 -1.17 -2.54
C GLY A 91 -11.04 -1.09 -2.82
N VAL A 92 -10.48 -2.01 -3.60
CA VAL A 92 -9.09 -1.98 -4.05
C VAL A 92 -9.04 -1.30 -5.43
N VAL A 93 -8.11 -0.36 -5.57
CA VAL A 93 -7.80 0.30 -6.84
C VAL A 93 -6.48 -0.28 -7.34
N THR A 94 -6.56 -1.09 -8.39
CA THR A 94 -5.40 -1.59 -9.12
C THR A 94 -4.85 -0.52 -10.07
N GLU A 95 -3.60 -0.68 -10.49
CA GLU A 95 -2.95 0.20 -11.46
C GLU A 95 -3.73 0.27 -12.78
N GLU A 96 -4.22 -0.88 -13.26
CA GLU A 96 -5.08 -0.97 -14.45
C GLU A 96 -6.37 -0.15 -14.30
N ARG A 97 -7.03 -0.27 -13.14
CA ARG A 97 -8.29 0.44 -12.86
C ARG A 97 -8.07 1.93 -12.77
N TRP A 98 -6.98 2.34 -12.12
CA TRP A 98 -6.58 3.74 -12.04
C TRP A 98 -6.28 4.31 -13.44
N LEU A 99 -5.45 3.62 -14.22
CA LEU A 99 -5.10 4.02 -15.59
C LEU A 99 -6.31 4.05 -16.51
N SER A 100 -7.22 3.09 -16.40
CA SER A 100 -8.44 3.07 -17.19
C SER A 100 -9.30 4.32 -16.93
N ALA A 101 -9.40 4.73 -15.66
CA ALA A 101 -10.13 5.93 -15.27
C ALA A 101 -9.46 7.21 -15.79
N VAL A 102 -8.13 7.30 -15.70
CA VAL A 102 -7.35 8.46 -16.17
C VAL A 102 -7.39 8.59 -17.70
N MET A 103 -7.25 7.48 -18.42
CA MET A 103 -7.20 7.45 -19.89
C MET A 103 -8.60 7.51 -20.54
N GLY A 104 -9.66 7.23 -19.78
CA GLY A 104 -11.02 7.12 -20.33
C GLY A 104 -11.20 5.92 -21.27
N ALA A 105 -10.36 4.91 -21.15
CA ALA A 105 -10.35 3.70 -21.99
C ALA A 105 -10.05 2.46 -21.15
N GLU A 106 -10.43 1.28 -21.63
CA GLU A 106 -10.08 0.03 -20.94
C GLU A 106 -8.57 -0.23 -21.04
N VAL A 107 -7.90 -0.32 -19.89
CA VAL A 107 -6.49 -0.69 -19.77
C VAL A 107 -6.39 -2.08 -19.15
N ARG A 108 -5.56 -2.95 -19.74
CA ARG A 108 -5.24 -4.28 -19.23
C ARG A 108 -3.72 -4.47 -19.17
N LEU A 109 -3.25 -5.08 -18.09
CA LEU A 109 -1.88 -5.52 -17.91
C LEU A 109 -1.64 -6.76 -18.77
N VAL A 110 -0.73 -6.64 -19.73
CA VAL A 110 -0.41 -7.71 -20.68
C VAL A 110 0.74 -8.58 -20.19
N ALA A 111 1.74 -7.97 -19.54
CA ALA A 111 2.91 -8.65 -19.00
C ALA A 111 3.57 -7.81 -17.89
N ILE A 112 4.27 -8.49 -16.98
CA ILE A 112 5.21 -7.87 -16.04
C ILE A 112 6.60 -8.33 -16.45
N GLU A 113 7.46 -7.41 -16.87
CA GLU A 113 8.86 -7.73 -17.12
C GLU A 113 9.59 -7.82 -15.78
N PRO A 114 10.22 -8.96 -15.44
CA PRO A 114 11.01 -9.05 -14.23
C PRO A 114 12.24 -8.15 -14.38
N LEU A 115 12.48 -7.29 -13.39
CA LEU A 115 13.74 -6.54 -13.29
C LEU A 115 14.91 -7.53 -13.28
N VAL A 116 15.68 -7.54 -14.37
CA VAL A 116 16.93 -8.29 -14.45
C VAL A 116 17.87 -7.69 -13.40
N LYS A 117 18.13 -8.43 -12.32
CA LYS A 117 19.24 -8.07 -11.42
C LYS A 117 20.52 -8.13 -12.23
N GLU A 118 21.20 -7.00 -12.40
CA GLU A 118 22.56 -6.99 -12.94
C GLU A 118 23.41 -8.00 -12.15
N PRO A 119 24.20 -8.86 -12.81
CA PRO A 119 25.05 -9.80 -12.11
C PRO A 119 26.08 -9.03 -11.29
N THR A 120 26.09 -9.27 -9.98
CA THR A 120 27.11 -8.76 -9.07
C THR A 120 28.49 -9.10 -9.64
N PRO A 121 29.40 -8.13 -9.88
CA PRO A 121 30.72 -8.44 -10.37
C PRO A 121 31.43 -9.34 -9.36
N ALA A 122 31.97 -10.47 -9.85
CA ALA A 122 32.69 -11.42 -9.02
C ALA A 122 33.84 -10.72 -8.28
N PRO A 123 34.09 -11.02 -6.99
CA PRO A 123 35.18 -10.41 -6.25
C PRO A 123 36.50 -10.73 -6.94
N SER A 124 37.22 -9.68 -7.37
CA SER A 124 38.56 -9.83 -7.94
C SER A 124 39.49 -10.35 -6.85
N VAL A 125 39.82 -11.63 -6.89
CA VAL A 125 40.87 -12.22 -6.04
C VAL A 125 42.20 -11.64 -6.51
N ARG A 126 42.75 -10.69 -5.74
CA ARG A 126 44.15 -10.26 -5.91
C ARG A 126 45.04 -11.26 -5.20
N PHE A 127 45.82 -12.02 -5.97
CA PHE A 127 46.95 -12.75 -5.44
C PHE A 127 48.07 -11.74 -5.14
N TYR A 128 48.47 -11.65 -3.88
CA TYR A 128 49.69 -10.96 -3.45
C TYR A 128 50.84 -11.96 -3.35
#